data_AF-A0A087UFV3-F1
#
_entry.id   AF-A0A087UFV3-F1
#
_cell.length_a   1.000
_cell.length_b   1.000
_cell.length_c   1.000
_cell.angle_alpha   90.00
_cell.angle_beta   90.00
_cell.angle_gamma   90.00
#
_symmetry.space_group_name_H-M   'P 1'
#
loop_
_entity.id
_entity.type
_entity.pdbx_description
1 polymer ?
#
loop_
_entity_poly.entity_id
_entity_poly.type
_entity_poly.pdbx_seq_one_letter_code
_entity_poly.pdbx_strand_id
1 'polypeptide(L)' 'MSMSTVPRRLHEGGLYARGPAICVPLTSCRKRERLQWARQHVHWMPNKWRAVLFTD' A
#
# COMPACT_ATOMS: atom_id res chain seq x y z
N MET A 1 -5.21 -5.51 35.20
CA MET A 1 -5.83 -5.62 33.86
C MET A 1 -5.48 -6.98 33.29
N SER A 2 -6.46 -7.81 32.91
CA SER A 2 -6.17 -9.15 32.36
C SER A 2 -5.75 -9.05 30.89
N MET A 3 -4.86 -9.94 30.45
CA MET A 3 -4.39 -10.04 29.04
C MET A 3 -5.53 -10.26 28.03
N SER A 4 -6.71 -10.66 28.51
CA SER A 4 -7.90 -10.98 27.72
C SER A 4 -8.86 -9.79 27.52
N THR A 5 -8.66 -8.65 28.18
CA THR A 5 -9.56 -7.49 28.04
C THR A 5 -9.36 -6.75 26.71
N VAL A 6 -8.09 -6.56 26.31
CA VAL A 6 -7.72 -5.88 25.06
C VAL A 6 -8.22 -6.62 23.81
N PRO A 7 -7.95 -7.94 23.63
CA PRO A 7 -8.42 -8.65 22.43
C PRO A 7 -9.95 -8.73 22.37
N ARG A 8 -10.65 -8.81 23.51
CA ARG A 8 -12.11 -8.82 23.55
C ARG A 8 -12.71 -7.52 23.02
N ARG A 9 -12.20 -6.38 23.49
CA ARG A 9 -12.67 -5.05 23.04
C ARG A 9 -12.35 -4.78 21.56
N LEU A 10 -11.19 -5.25 21.07
CA LEU A 10 -10.87 -5.17 19.64
C LEU A 10 -11.87 -5.97 18.81
N HIS A 11 -12.21 -7.20 19.24
CA HIS A 11 -13.19 -8.03 18.55
C HIS A 11 -14.59 -7.41 18.58
N GLU A 12 -15.05 -6.89 19.72
CA GLU A 12 -16.34 -6.19 19.83
C GLU A 12 -16.45 -5.00 18.85
N GLY A 13 -15.32 -4.33 18.57
CA GLY A 13 -15.22 -3.28 17.55
C GLY A 13 -14.95 -3.78 16.12
N GLY A 14 -14.96 -5.09 15.87
CA GLY A 14 -14.68 -5.69 14.55
C GLY A 14 -13.22 -5.57 14.09
N LEU A 15 -12.29 -5.28 15.00
CA LEU A 15 -10.87 -5.14 14.71
C LEU A 15 -10.16 -6.49 14.84
N TYR A 16 -9.53 -6.91 13.74
CA TYR A 16 -8.73 -8.13 13.67
C TYR A 16 -7.27 -7.79 13.41
N ALA A 17 -6.36 -8.60 13.96
CA ALA A 17 -4.95 -8.51 13.63
C ALA A 17 -4.76 -8.77 12.13
N ARG A 18 -4.01 -7.89 11.46
CA ARG A 18 -3.52 -8.13 10.10
C ARG A 18 -2.02 -8.40 10.17
N GLY A 19 -1.55 -9.33 9.34
CA GLY A 19 -0.12 -9.52 9.15
C GLY A 19 0.52 -8.25 8.56
N PRO A 20 1.76 -7.92 8.94
CA PRO A 20 2.48 -6.83 8.30
C PRO A 20 2.70 -7.15 6.81
N ALA A 21 2.61 -6.13 5.95
CA ALA A 21 2.98 -6.28 4.55
C ALA A 21 4.49 -6.47 4.42
N ILE A 22 4.92 -7.49 3.67
CA ILE A 22 6.33 -7.70 3.34
C ILE A 22 6.67 -6.75 2.19
N CYS A 23 7.55 -5.77 2.43
CA CYS A 23 7.90 -4.74 1.45
C CYS A 23 9.39 -4.42 1.53
N VAL A 24 10.03 -4.19 0.38
CA VAL A 24 11.38 -3.64 0.34
C VAL A 24 11.33 -2.17 0.82
N PRO A 25 12.13 -1.78 1.83
CA PRO A 25 12.15 -0.41 2.31
C PRO A 25 12.58 0.56 1.20
N LEU A 26 11.69 1.47 0.83
CA LEU A 26 12.03 2.57 -0.07
C LEU A 26 12.43 3.80 0.74
N THR A 27 13.44 4.52 0.25
CA THR A 27 13.76 5.85 0.76
C THR A 27 12.57 6.80 0.55
N SER A 28 12.46 7.83 1.40
CA SER A 28 11.35 8.79 1.33
C SER A 28 11.30 9.57 0.00
N CYS A 29 12.42 9.68 -0.71
CA CYS A 29 12.47 10.26 -2.06
C CYS A 29 11.81 9.31 -3.08
N ARG A 30 12.27 8.06 -3.12
CA ARG A 30 11.73 7.02 -4.01
C ARG A 30 10.22 6.81 -3.83
N LYS A 31 9.72 6.91 -2.60
CA LYS A 31 8.26 6.86 -2.31
C LYS A 31 7.51 8.01 -2.98
N ARG A 32 8.03 9.23 -2.88
CA ARG A 32 7.41 10.43 -3.47
C ARG A 32 7.42 10.38 -4.99
N GLU A 33 8.54 10.00 -5.59
CA GLU A 33 8.68 9.87 -7.05
C GLU A 33 7.70 8.83 -7.61
N ARG A 34 7.64 7.64 -6.99
CA ARG A 34 6.69 6.60 -7.38
C ARG A 34 5.23 7.05 -7.26
N LEU A 35 4.90 7.75 -6.17
CA LEU A 35 3.55 8.27 -5.96
C LEU A 35 3.18 9.35 -6.98
N GLN A 36 4.10 10.26 -7.28
CA GLN A 36 3.89 11.31 -8.28
C GLN A 36 3.69 10.68 -9.66
N TRP A 37 4.54 9.72 -10.03
CA TRP A 37 4.39 8.99 -11.27
C TRP A 37 3.02 8.30 -11.35
N ALA A 38 2.62 7.56 -10.31
CA ALA A 38 1.32 6.89 -10.27
C ALA A 38 0.15 7.89 -10.42
N ARG A 39 0.20 9.04 -9.74
CA ARG A 39 -0.84 10.09 -9.86
C ARG A 39 -0.93 10.67 -11.25
N GLN A 40 0.19 10.91 -11.93
CA GLN A 40 0.21 11.42 -13.30
C GLN A 40 -0.37 10.41 -14.31
N HIS A 41 -0.27 9.11 -14.00
CA HIS A 41 -0.57 8.03 -14.94
C HIS A 41 -1.85 7.25 -14.58
N VAL A 42 -2.54 7.60 -13.48
CA VAL A 42 -3.73 6.87 -13.00
C VAL A 42 -4.89 6.85 -14.01
N HIS A 43 -5.00 7.88 -14.85
CA HIS A 43 -6.03 8.01 -15.87
C HIS A 43 -5.53 7.66 -17.29
N TRP A 44 -4.37 7.01 -17.39
CA TRP A 44 -3.90 6.57 -18.70
C TRP A 44 -4.81 5.51 -19.29
N MET A 45 -5.23 5.77 -20.54
CA MET A 45 -5.98 4.82 -21.33
C MET A 45 -5.09 3.68 -21.83
N PRO A 46 -5.65 2.49 -22.14
CA PRO A 46 -4.88 1.33 -22.57
C PRO A 46 -3.97 1.56 -23.78
N ASN A 47 -4.35 2.46 -24.69
CA ASN A 47 -3.53 2.84 -25.84
C ASN A 47 -2.24 3.58 -25.44
N LYS A 48 -2.27 4.41 -24.39
CA LYS A 48 -1.06 5.06 -23.86
C LYS A 48 -0.12 4.05 -23.21
N TRP A 49 -0.67 3.07 -22.49
CA TRP A 49 0.13 1.98 -21.94
C TRP A 49 0.85 1.17 -23.01
N ARG A 50 0.20 0.89 -24.15
CA ARG A 50 0.81 0.18 -25.28
C ARG A 50 1.97 0.92 -25.94
N ALA A 51 2.03 2.24 -25.83
CA ALA A 51 3.12 3.04 -26.39
C ALA A 51 4.37 3.06 -25.49
N VAL A 52 4.28 2.60 -24.24
CA VAL A 52 5.43 2.55 -23.32
C VAL A 52 6.16 1.23 -23.45
N LEU A 53 7.44 1.31 -23.82
CA LEU A 53 8.36 0.19 -23.77
C LEU A 53 8.96 0.11 -22.36
N PHE A 54 8.72 -1.01 -21.68
CA PHE A 54 9.35 -1.30 -20.38
C PHE A 54 10.65 -2.09 -20.59
N THR A 55 11.68 -1.72 -19.84
CA THR A 55 12.97 -2.42 -19.76
C THR A 55 13.35 -2.58 -18.28
N ASP A 56 14.08 -3.64 -17.96
CA ASP A 56 14.67 -3.88 -16.63
C ASP A 56 16.00 -3.14 -16.46
#